data_AF-A0A8H4VE90-F1
#
_entry.id   AF-A0A8H4VE90-F1
#
_cell.length_a   1.000
_cell.length_b   1.000
_cell.length_c   1.000
_cell.angle_alpha   90.00
_cell.angle_beta   90.00
_cell.angle_gamma   90.00
#
_symmetry.space_group_name_H-M   'P 1'
#
loop_
_entity.id
_entity.type
_entity.pdbx_description
1 polymer ?
#
loop_
_entity_poly.entity_id
_entity_poly.type
_entity_poly.pdbx_seq_one_letter_code
_entity_poly.pdbx_strand_id
1 'polypeptide(L)'
;MDAPEAAASWPPPEVIALASRMYEAARQGDLAVLQQALPAGLPANLTNDKGETLLMLAAYHGHAAVVQLLLDHGADPNRLNDRGQSPLAGAVFKAEDAVIETLLRGGADPDHGAPTALQCVDMFKQGDKWASKMENAPGRGKAQSSRH
;
A
#
# COMPACT_ATOMS: atom_id res chain seq x y z
N MET A 1 -11.30 -44.62 -18.72
CA MET A 1 -12.27 -43.57 -18.33
C MET A 1 -11.46 -42.58 -17.51
N ASP A 2 -10.91 -41.58 -18.19
CA ASP A 2 -10.03 -40.57 -17.59
C ASP A 2 -10.80 -39.71 -16.56
N ALA A 3 -10.15 -39.49 -15.43
CA ALA A 3 -10.62 -38.61 -14.36
C ALA A 3 -10.45 -37.13 -14.78
N PRO A 4 -11.27 -36.21 -14.25
CA PRO A 4 -11.23 -34.81 -14.66
C PRO A 4 -9.96 -34.13 -14.14
N GLU A 5 -9.16 -33.62 -15.07
CA GLU A 5 -8.07 -32.69 -14.81
C GLU A 5 -8.67 -31.38 -14.29
N ALA A 6 -8.54 -31.12 -12.99
CA ALA A 6 -8.91 -29.85 -12.38
C ALA A 6 -7.94 -28.77 -12.88
N ALA A 7 -8.19 -28.25 -14.08
CA ALA A 7 -7.51 -27.07 -14.58
C ALA A 7 -7.77 -25.91 -13.62
N ALA A 8 -6.70 -25.41 -12.98
CA ALA A 8 -6.73 -24.21 -12.17
C ALA A 8 -7.45 -23.11 -12.95
N SER A 9 -8.61 -22.65 -12.48
CA SER A 9 -9.42 -21.67 -13.18
C SER A 9 -8.72 -20.31 -13.12
N TRP A 10 -7.93 -20.01 -14.14
CA TRP A 10 -7.38 -18.68 -14.35
C TRP A 10 -8.53 -17.66 -14.43
N PRO A 11 -8.43 -16.49 -13.78
CA PRO A 11 -9.47 -15.49 -13.86
C PRO A 11 -9.72 -15.06 -15.33
N PRO A 12 -10.96 -14.72 -15.70
CA PRO A 12 -11.26 -14.26 -17.04
C PRO A 12 -10.41 -13.03 -17.46
N PRO A 13 -10.05 -12.86 -18.75
CA PRO A 13 -9.22 -11.76 -19.22
C PRO A 13 -9.71 -10.37 -18.80
N GLU A 14 -11.03 -10.17 -18.74
CA GLU A 14 -11.65 -8.92 -18.31
C GLU A 14 -11.36 -8.57 -16.85
N VAL A 15 -11.28 -9.57 -15.96
CA VAL A 15 -10.93 -9.37 -14.54
C VAL A 15 -9.48 -8.93 -14.41
N ILE A 16 -8.59 -9.53 -15.21
CA ILE A 16 -7.16 -9.19 -15.24
C ILE A 16 -6.95 -7.79 -15.81
N ALA A 17 -7.68 -7.44 -16.86
CA ALA A 17 -7.65 -6.11 -17.46
C ALA A 17 -8.16 -5.04 -16.48
N LEU A 18 -9.24 -5.33 -15.74
CA LEU A 18 -9.74 -4.44 -14.70
C LEU A 18 -8.72 -4.24 -13.58
N ALA A 19 -8.14 -5.33 -13.05
CA ALA A 19 -7.12 -5.23 -12.01
C ALA A 19 -5.92 -4.41 -12.48
N SER A 20 -5.42 -4.69 -13.69
CA SER A 20 -4.34 -3.93 -14.34
C SER A 20 -4.65 -2.44 -14.43
N ARG A 21 -5.87 -2.09 -14.84
CA ARG A 21 -6.34 -0.70 -14.89
C ARG A 21 -6.38 -0.04 -13.51
N MET A 22 -6.77 -0.76 -12.47
CA MET A 22 -6.81 -0.20 -11.10
C MET A 22 -5.39 0.04 -10.56
N TYR A 23 -4.45 -0.85 -10.84
CA TYR A 23 -3.04 -0.63 -10.49
C TYR A 23 -2.48 0.61 -11.19
N GLU A 24 -2.78 0.78 -12.48
CA GLU A 24 -2.35 1.96 -13.22
C GLU A 24 -3.01 3.24 -12.71
N ALA A 25 -4.31 3.21 -12.39
CA ALA A 25 -5.01 4.32 -11.76
C ALA A 25 -4.34 4.75 -10.45
N ALA A 26 -3.93 3.79 -9.61
CA ALA A 26 -3.20 4.08 -8.37
C ALA A 26 -1.82 4.71 -8.64
N ARG A 27 -1.06 4.22 -9.64
CA ARG A 27 0.25 4.81 -10.03
C ARG A 27 0.12 6.22 -10.59
N GLN A 28 -0.93 6.48 -11.35
CA GLN A 28 -1.20 7.77 -12.00
C GLN A 28 -1.89 8.78 -11.06
N GLY A 29 -2.42 8.32 -9.93
CA GLY A 29 -3.18 9.17 -9.02
C GLY A 29 -4.59 9.47 -9.52
N ASP A 30 -5.15 8.59 -10.35
CA ASP A 30 -6.49 8.76 -10.92
C ASP A 30 -7.56 8.52 -9.84
N LEU A 31 -7.79 9.57 -9.06
CA LEU A 31 -8.73 9.61 -7.96
C LEU A 31 -10.16 9.30 -8.45
N ALA A 32 -10.55 9.82 -9.61
CA ALA A 32 -11.91 9.68 -10.11
C ALA A 32 -12.25 8.21 -10.41
N VAL A 33 -11.32 7.48 -11.03
CA VAL A 33 -11.50 6.05 -11.30
C VAL A 33 -11.63 5.24 -10.01
N LEU A 34 -10.74 5.48 -9.04
CA LEU A 34 -10.77 4.72 -7.78
C LEU A 34 -11.96 5.09 -6.90
N GLN A 35 -12.39 6.36 -6.92
CA GLN A 35 -13.57 6.84 -6.19
C GLN A 35 -14.87 6.21 -6.71
N GLN A 36 -14.93 5.83 -7.98
CA GLN A 36 -16.05 5.06 -8.53
C GLN A 36 -15.92 3.56 -8.22
N ALA A 37 -14.70 3.02 -8.32
CA ALA A 37 -14.47 1.58 -8.21
C ALA A 37 -14.59 1.05 -6.77
N LEU A 38 -14.11 1.78 -5.76
CA LEU A 38 -14.13 1.33 -4.36
C LEU A 38 -15.56 1.12 -3.83
N PRO A 39 -16.52 2.06 -3.98
CA PRO A 39 -17.92 1.81 -3.61
C PRO A 39 -18.58 0.69 -4.43
N ALA A 40 -18.11 0.44 -5.65
CA ALA A 40 -18.59 -0.63 -6.52
C ALA A 40 -18.04 -2.03 -6.16
N GLY A 41 -17.28 -2.15 -5.07
CA GLY A 41 -16.79 -3.43 -4.56
C GLY A 41 -15.36 -3.77 -4.96
N LEU A 42 -14.58 -2.82 -5.50
CA LEU A 42 -13.14 -3.02 -5.67
C LEU A 42 -12.50 -3.32 -4.30
N PRO A 43 -11.74 -4.41 -4.14
CA PRO A 43 -11.06 -4.69 -2.88
C PRO A 43 -9.98 -3.63 -2.60
N ALA A 44 -10.10 -2.89 -1.49
CA ALA A 44 -9.14 -1.86 -1.11
C ALA A 44 -7.70 -2.41 -0.91
N ASN A 45 -7.59 -3.70 -0.59
CA ASN A 45 -6.34 -4.42 -0.39
C ASN A 45 -5.95 -5.31 -1.59
N LEU A 46 -6.46 -5.01 -2.80
CA LEU A 46 -6.08 -5.68 -4.03
C LEU A 46 -4.56 -5.55 -4.27
N THR A 47 -3.91 -6.67 -4.60
CA THR A 47 -2.45 -6.74 -4.84
C THR A 47 -2.12 -7.26 -6.23
N ASN A 48 -1.09 -6.70 -6.85
CA ASN A 48 -0.51 -7.25 -8.08
C ASN A 48 0.35 -8.51 -7.81
N ASP A 49 1.02 -8.99 -8.86
CA ASP A 49 1.91 -10.16 -8.87
C ASP A 49 3.18 -10.02 -8.01
N LYS A 50 3.43 -8.84 -7.43
CA LYS A 50 4.55 -8.54 -6.52
C LYS A 50 4.08 -8.27 -5.09
N GLY A 51 2.80 -8.52 -4.80
CA GLY A 51 2.19 -8.20 -3.52
C GLY A 51 1.97 -6.69 -3.30
N GLU A 52 2.14 -5.85 -4.33
CA GLU A 52 1.97 -4.40 -4.17
C GLU A 52 0.48 -4.04 -4.14
N THR A 53 0.03 -3.41 -3.06
CA THR A 53 -1.35 -2.92 -2.95
C THR A 53 -1.56 -1.64 -3.76
N LEU A 54 -2.81 -1.29 -4.04
CA LEU A 54 -3.17 0.04 -4.57
C LEU A 54 -2.59 1.17 -3.70
N LEU A 55 -2.62 0.98 -2.38
CA LEU A 55 -2.09 1.95 -1.41
C LEU A 55 -0.58 2.13 -1.55
N MET A 56 0.19 1.06 -1.74
CA MET A 56 1.63 1.14 -1.99
C MET A 56 1.96 1.85 -3.29
N LEU A 57 1.22 1.53 -4.37
CA LEU A 57 1.43 2.16 -5.68
C LEU A 57 1.16 3.67 -5.60
N ALA A 58 0.03 4.08 -5.01
CA ALA A 58 -0.28 5.48 -4.82
C ALA A 58 0.73 6.19 -3.90
N ALA A 59 1.17 5.52 -2.84
CA ALA A 59 2.13 6.08 -1.89
C ALA A 59 3.51 6.32 -2.52
N TYR A 60 4.01 5.35 -3.29
CA TYR A 60 5.30 5.45 -3.99
C TYR A 60 5.31 6.54 -5.07
N HIS A 61 4.14 6.87 -5.62
CA HIS A 61 4.00 7.90 -6.65
C HIS A 61 3.49 9.26 -6.14
N GLY A 62 3.40 9.46 -4.82
CA GLY A 62 3.11 10.78 -4.24
C GLY A 62 1.62 11.16 -4.17
N HIS A 63 0.70 10.23 -4.42
CA HIS A 63 -0.72 10.54 -4.58
C HIS A 63 -1.49 10.53 -3.26
N ALA A 64 -1.23 11.53 -2.41
CA ALA A 64 -1.82 11.61 -1.06
C ALA A 64 -3.36 11.56 -1.04
N ALA A 65 -4.04 12.13 -2.04
CA ALA A 65 -5.51 12.07 -2.13
C ALA A 65 -6.02 10.64 -2.39
N VAL A 66 -5.33 9.88 -3.25
CA VAL A 66 -5.65 8.47 -3.51
C VAL A 66 -5.32 7.62 -2.29
N VAL A 67 -4.21 7.90 -1.61
CA VAL A 67 -3.84 7.24 -0.35
C VAL A 67 -4.93 7.44 0.70
N GLN A 68 -5.40 8.69 0.90
CA GLN A 68 -6.49 8.97 1.84
C GLN A 68 -7.77 8.22 1.47
N LEU A 69 -8.18 8.27 0.19
CA LEU A 69 -9.36 7.57 -0.29
C LEU A 69 -9.27 6.06 0.00
N LEU A 70 -8.13 5.43 -0.29
CA LEU A 70 -7.95 4.00 -0.06
C LEU A 70 -8.03 3.66 1.44
N LEU A 71 -7.44 4.48 2.31
CA LEU A 71 -7.53 4.31 3.76
C LEU A 71 -8.97 4.46 4.27
N ASP A 72 -9.72 5.44 3.76
CA ASP A 72 -11.14 5.66 4.10
C ASP A 72 -12.01 4.45 3.72
N HIS A 73 -11.58 3.69 2.71
CA HIS A 73 -12.22 2.44 2.26
C HIS A 73 -11.58 1.17 2.85
N GLY A 74 -10.78 1.28 3.91
CA GLY A 74 -10.26 0.14 4.66
C GLY A 74 -9.05 -0.54 4.06
N ALA A 75 -8.28 0.16 3.22
CA ALA A 75 -6.94 -0.30 2.86
C ALA A 75 -6.06 -0.40 4.12
N ASP A 76 -5.33 -1.51 4.25
CA ASP A 76 -4.40 -1.75 5.34
C ASP A 76 -3.09 -0.98 5.10
N PRO A 77 -2.75 0.02 5.93
CA PRO A 77 -1.52 0.79 5.79
C PRO A 77 -0.24 -0.01 6.10
N ASN A 78 -0.37 -1.18 6.71
CA ASN A 78 0.75 -2.00 7.19
C ASN A 78 0.96 -3.27 6.38
N ARG A 79 0.15 -3.53 5.35
CA ARG A 79 0.39 -4.67 4.47
C ARG A 79 1.77 -4.56 3.83
N LEU A 80 2.51 -5.68 3.75
CA LEU A 80 3.81 -5.75 3.12
C LEU A 80 3.71 -6.39 1.73
N ASN A 81 4.52 -5.92 0.79
CA ASN A 81 4.68 -6.59 -0.50
C ASN A 81 5.61 -7.80 -0.38
N ASP A 82 5.85 -8.51 -1.48
CA ASP A 82 6.68 -9.73 -1.49
C ASP A 82 8.15 -9.48 -1.13
N ARG A 83 8.57 -8.20 -1.11
CA ARG A 83 9.90 -7.76 -0.67
C ARG A 83 9.92 -7.29 0.79
N GLY A 84 8.82 -7.42 1.52
CA GLY A 84 8.70 -6.96 2.90
C GLY A 84 8.58 -5.44 3.04
N GLN A 85 8.26 -4.70 1.98
CA GLN A 85 8.19 -3.24 2.00
C GLN A 85 6.78 -2.77 2.35
N SER A 86 6.67 -1.78 3.25
CA SER A 86 5.41 -1.12 3.60
C SER A 86 5.15 0.09 2.70
N PRO A 87 3.87 0.54 2.57
CA PRO A 87 3.54 1.79 1.88
C PRO A 87 4.35 2.98 2.43
N LEU A 88 4.51 3.04 3.75
CA LEU A 88 5.21 4.13 4.43
C LEU A 88 6.71 4.16 4.09
N ALA A 89 7.37 3.00 4.06
CA ALA A 89 8.78 2.93 3.65
C ALA A 89 8.99 3.39 2.20
N GLY A 90 8.05 3.06 1.30
CA GLY A 90 8.05 3.53 -0.08
C GLY A 90 7.90 5.06 -0.19
N ALA A 91 6.98 5.65 0.57
CA ALA A 91 6.79 7.10 0.59
C ALA A 91 8.02 7.86 1.10
N VAL A 92 8.69 7.33 2.15
CA VAL A 92 9.95 7.90 2.66
C VAL A 92 11.07 7.81 1.63
N PHE A 93 11.23 6.66 0.98
CA PHE A 93 12.22 6.46 -0.09
C PHE A 93 12.05 7.48 -1.22
N LYS A 94 10.80 7.87 -1.50
CA LYS A 94 10.43 8.84 -2.55
C LYS A 94 10.35 10.29 -2.07
N ALA A 95 10.54 10.53 -0.77
CA ALA A 95 10.41 11.84 -0.12
C ALA A 95 9.03 12.50 -0.34
N GLU A 96 7.97 11.69 -0.36
CA GLU A 96 6.59 12.14 -0.61
C GLU A 96 5.91 12.59 0.69
N ASP A 97 6.21 13.81 1.14
CA ASP A 97 5.81 14.30 2.46
C ASP A 97 4.32 14.17 2.77
N ALA A 98 3.46 14.61 1.83
CA ALA A 98 2.01 14.59 2.02
C ALA A 98 1.47 13.16 2.16
N VAL A 99 2.10 12.20 1.48
CA VAL A 99 1.79 10.77 1.62
C VAL A 99 2.24 10.27 2.99
N ILE A 100 3.47 10.61 3.42
CA ILE A 100 4.00 10.20 4.73
C ILE A 100 3.06 10.66 5.84
N GLU A 101 2.62 11.94 5.82
CA GLU A 101 1.67 12.43 6.83
C GLU A 101 0.35 11.67 6.81
N THR A 102 -0.17 11.40 5.61
CA THR A 102 -1.45 10.72 5.43
C THR A 102 -1.41 9.29 5.93
N LEU A 103 -0.34 8.55 5.61
CA LEU A 103 -0.12 7.19 6.11
C LEU A 103 0.06 7.16 7.63
N LEU A 104 0.83 8.07 8.21
CA LEU A 104 1.02 8.14 9.66
C LEU A 104 -0.29 8.42 10.40
N ARG A 105 -1.12 9.36 9.91
CA ARG A 105 -2.48 9.57 10.45
C ARG A 105 -3.37 8.35 10.26
N GLY A 106 -3.21 7.65 9.13
CA GLY A 106 -3.91 6.42 8.79
C GLY A 106 -3.52 5.20 9.62
N GLY A 107 -2.57 5.33 10.55
CA GLY A 107 -2.15 4.22 11.42
C GLY A 107 -1.04 3.35 10.84
N ALA A 108 -0.28 3.84 9.86
CA ALA A 108 0.94 3.19 9.43
C ALA A 108 1.95 3.09 10.58
N ASP A 109 2.54 1.92 10.73
CA ASP A 109 3.55 1.61 11.73
C ASP A 109 4.95 1.85 11.13
N PRO A 110 5.69 2.88 11.59
CA PRO A 110 7.01 3.20 11.06
C PRO A 110 8.08 2.15 11.39
N ASP A 111 7.81 1.23 12.33
CA ASP A 111 8.68 0.10 12.66
C ASP A 111 8.38 -1.16 11.83
N HIS A 112 7.39 -1.13 10.93
CA HIS A 112 6.97 -2.30 10.16
C HIS A 112 7.54 -2.35 8.73
N GLY A 113 8.00 -3.54 8.34
CA GLY A 113 8.64 -3.82 7.05
C GLY A 113 10.16 -3.92 7.11
N ALA A 114 10.78 -4.22 5.98
CA ALA A 114 12.23 -4.34 5.82
C ALA A 114 12.69 -3.75 4.46
N PRO A 115 13.45 -2.64 4.44
CA PRO A 115 13.75 -1.77 5.58
C PRO A 115 12.48 -1.11 6.14
N THR A 116 12.51 -0.74 7.43
CA THR A 116 11.44 0.03 8.07
C THR A 116 11.43 1.47 7.58
N ALA A 117 10.34 2.21 7.82
CA ALA A 117 10.27 3.62 7.46
C ALA A 117 11.31 4.46 8.22
N LEU A 118 11.56 4.15 9.51
CA LEU A 118 12.63 4.81 10.28
C LEU A 118 14.02 4.52 9.72
N GLN A 119 14.29 3.27 9.32
CA GLN A 119 15.56 2.94 8.66
C GLN A 119 15.72 3.72 7.35
N CYS A 120 14.66 3.85 6.55
CA CYS A 120 14.67 4.69 5.36
C CYS A 120 14.95 6.16 5.71
N VAL A 121 14.32 6.72 6.76
CA VAL A 121 14.55 8.09 7.21
C VAL A 121 16.03 8.32 7.52
N ASP A 122 16.68 7.39 8.21
CA ASP A 122 18.11 7.47 8.52
C ASP A 122 18.97 7.35 7.26
N MET A 123 18.67 6.36 6.40
CA MET A 123 19.40 6.12 5.14
C MET A 123 19.38 7.35 4.22
N PHE A 124 18.26 8.07 4.16
CA PHE A 124 18.09 9.25 3.32
C PHE A 124 18.30 10.58 4.06
N LYS A 125 18.78 10.54 5.31
CA LYS A 125 19.07 11.72 6.14
C LYS A 125 17.85 12.65 6.31
N GLN A 126 16.66 12.08 6.48
CA GLN A 126 15.42 12.82 6.71
C GLN A 126 15.06 12.92 8.20
N GLY A 127 15.99 12.56 9.10
CA GLY A 127 15.77 12.46 10.54
C GLY A 127 15.21 13.72 11.18
N ASP A 128 15.77 14.89 10.83
CA ASP A 128 15.34 16.19 11.34
C ASP A 128 13.85 16.47 11.09
N LYS A 129 13.30 15.90 10.02
CA LYS A 129 11.91 16.12 9.60
C LYS A 129 10.95 15.08 10.17
N TRP A 130 11.33 13.80 10.10
CA TRP A 130 10.38 12.70 10.31
C TRP A 130 10.60 11.92 11.60
N ALA A 131 11.79 11.96 12.21
CA ALA A 131 12.11 11.09 13.36
C ALA A 131 11.12 11.28 14.52
N SER A 132 10.91 12.52 14.96
CA SER A 132 9.97 12.81 16.06
C SER A 132 8.53 12.45 15.72
N LYS A 133 8.10 12.68 14.47
CA LYS A 133 6.71 12.40 14.04
C LYS A 133 6.44 10.90 13.91
N MET A 134 7.41 10.13 13.43
CA MET A 134 7.35 8.67 13.37
C MET A 134 7.43 8.06 14.78
N GLU A 135 8.24 8.63 15.66
CA GLU A 135 8.34 8.16 17.04
C GLU A 135 7.00 8.25 17.79
N ASN A 136 6.24 9.31 17.52
CA ASN A 136 4.93 9.56 18.10
C ASN A 136 3.76 9.09 17.21
N ALA A 137 4.03 8.28 16.18
CA ALA A 137 3.00 7.86 15.25
C ALA A 137 1.93 7.00 15.95
N PRO A 138 0.63 7.24 15.70
CA PRO A 138 -0.45 6.52 16.39
C PRO A 138 -0.48 5.02 16.05
N GLY A 139 0.09 4.62 14.90
CA GLY A 139 0.22 3.24 14.46
C GLY A 139 1.47 2.51 14.98
N ARG A 140 2.40 3.22 15.64
CA ARG A 140 3.71 2.65 16.02
C ARG A 140 3.58 1.43 16.92
N GLY A 141 4.26 0.35 16.54
CA GLY A 141 4.26 -0.93 17.26
C GLY A 141 2.96 -1.73 17.18
N LYS A 142 1.95 -1.26 16.42
CA LYS A 142 0.64 -1.92 16.32
C LYS A 142 0.55 -2.90 15.17
N ALA A 143 1.56 -2.99 14.31
CA ALA A 143 1.56 -3.94 13.19
C ALA A 143 2.01 -5.37 13.56
N GLN A 144 2.42 -5.66 14.82
CA GLN A 144 2.85 -7.00 15.27
C GLN A 144 1.68 -7.86 15.81
N SER A 145 1.57 -9.20 15.68
CA SER A 145 2.45 -10.30 15.20
C SER A 145 1.58 -11.43 14.60
N SER A 146 1.68 -11.76 13.31
CA SER A 146 1.30 -13.11 12.85
C SER A 146 2.51 -14.03 12.97
N ARG A 147 2.84 -14.43 14.19
CA ARG A 147 3.54 -15.70 14.40
C ARG A 147 2.47 -16.79 14.36
N HIS A 148 2.29 -17.39 13.20
CA HIS A 148 1.77 -18.75 13.09
C HIS A 148 2.76 -19.56 12.27
#